data_AF-A0A2G9ZZM9-F1
#
_entry.id   AF-A0A2G9ZZM9-F1
#
_cell.length_a   1.000
_cell.length_b   1.000
_cell.length_c   1.000
_cell.angle_alpha   90.00
_cell.angle_beta   90.00
_cell.angle_gamma   90.00
#
_symmetry.space_group_name_H-M   'P 1'
#
loop_
_entity.id
_entity.type
_entity.pdbx_description
1 polymer ?
#
loop_
_entity_poly.entity_id
_entity_poly.type
_entity_poly.pdbx_seq_one_letter_code
_entity_poly.pdbx_strand_id
1 'polypeptide(L)' 'MSPDIINQNLRNVIQLCYEMLEIADRGDSYRKDSGCGAVYGRLRDAAYKIRVQAEQELLLHEKDSADGDVIQHKKKENRP' A
#
# COMPACT_ATOMS: atom_id res chain seq x y z
N MET A 1 11.92 2.19 16.07
CA MET A 1 12.01 2.27 14.59
C MET A 1 11.17 3.46 14.17
N SER A 2 11.68 4.40 13.37
CA SER A 2 10.92 5.63 13.05
C SER A 2 9.67 5.28 12.23
N PRO A 3 8.47 5.80 12.58
CA PRO A 3 7.25 5.66 11.78
C PRO A 3 7.45 6.01 10.30
N ASP A 4 8.36 6.94 10.01
CA ASP A 4 8.67 7.38 8.65
C ASP A 4 9.21 6.26 7.75
N ILE A 5 10.05 5.38 8.30
CA ILE A 5 10.65 4.28 7.52
C ILE A 5 9.61 3.22 7.17
N ILE A 6 8.66 2.96 8.07
CA ILE A 6 7.58 1.98 7.86
C ILE A 6 6.66 2.49 6.75
N ASN A 7 6.21 3.74 6.86
CA ASN A 7 5.38 4.38 5.84
C ASN A 7 6.10 4.48 4.49
N GLN A 8 7.40 4.78 4.49
CA GLN A 8 8.19 4.80 3.27
C GLN A 8 8.25 3.42 2.59
N ASN A 9 8.41 2.34 3.37
CA ASN A 9 8.40 0.99 2.81
C ASN A 9 7.04 0.62 2.21
N LEU A 10 5.93 1.01 2.84
CA LEU A 10 4.59 0.81 2.27
C LEU A 10 4.40 1.59 0.97
N ARG A 11 4.90 2.83 0.89
CA ARG A 11 4.90 3.62 -0.35
C ARG A 11 5.74 2.96 -1.46
N ASN A 12 6.89 2.39 -1.11
CA ASN A 12 7.72 1.64 -2.04
C ASN A 12 7.01 0.37 -2.55
N VAL A 13 6.28 -0.34 -1.68
CA VAL A 13 5.45 -1.49 -2.08
C VAL A 13 4.36 -1.08 -3.07
N ILE A 14 3.68 0.04 -2.82
CA ILE A 14 2.66 0.59 -3.73
C ILE A 14 3.29 0.92 -5.08
N GLN A 15 4.47 1.54 -5.10
CA GLN A 15 5.20 1.85 -6.33
C GLN A 15 5.54 0.58 -7.12
N LEU A 16 6.04 -0.46 -6.44
CA LEU A 16 6.31 -1.75 -7.08
C LEU A 16 5.04 -2.38 -7.68
N CYS A 17 3.89 -2.22 -7.02
CA CYS A 17 2.62 -2.70 -7.56
C CYS A 17 2.27 -1.98 -8.88
N TYR A 18 2.56 -0.69 -9.02
CA TYR A 18 2.36 0.01 -10.30
C TYR A 18 3.28 -0.52 -11.40
N GLU A 19 4.54 -0.81 -11.09
CA GLU A 19 5.46 -1.46 -12.04
C GLU A 19 4.97 -2.84 -12.45
N MET A 20 4.44 -3.63 -11.51
CA MET A 20 3.81 -4.93 -11.81
C MET A 20 2.62 -4.79 -12.77
N LEU A 21 1.78 -3.77 -12.59
CA LEU A 21 0.66 -3.49 -13.49
C LEU A 21 1.13 -3.10 -14.89
N GLU A 22 2.15 -2.23 -15.00
CA GLU A 22 2.71 -1.84 -16.30
C GLU A 22 3.28 -3.06 -17.04
N ILE A 23 4.02 -3.93 -16.34
CA ILE A 23 4.57 -5.16 -16.92
C ILE A 23 3.46 -6.10 -17.37
N ALA A 24 2.40 -6.26 -16.56
CA ALA A 24 1.27 -7.11 -16.91
C ALA A 24 0.54 -6.60 -18.16
N ASP A 25 0.27 -5.30 -18.24
CA ASP A 25 -0.46 -4.70 -19.36
C ASP A 25 0.36 -4.73 -20.65
N ARG A 26 1.64 -4.36 -20.58
CA ARG A 26 2.55 -4.50 -21.72
C ARG A 26 2.68 -5.96 -22.13
N GLY A 27 2.93 -6.87 -21.19
CA GLY A 27 3.05 -8.30 -21.47
C GLY A 27 1.82 -8.87 -22.17
N ASP A 28 0.63 -8.55 -21.68
CA ASP A 28 -0.63 -9.03 -22.25
C ASP A 28 -0.85 -8.51 -23.69
N SER A 29 -0.39 -7.29 -23.99
CA SER A 29 -0.45 -6.71 -25.34
C SER A 29 0.46 -7.42 -26.36
N TYR A 30 1.55 -8.06 -25.91
CA TYR A 30 2.53 -8.77 -26.76
C TYR A 30 2.45 -10.30 -26.64
N ARG A 31 1.45 -10.85 -25.94
CA ARG A 31 1.40 -12.29 -25.63
C ARG A 31 1.34 -13.15 -26.89
N LYS A 32 2.09 -14.26 -26.89
CA LYS A 32 2.14 -15.24 -28.00
C LYS A 32 1.26 -16.46 -27.76
N ASP A 33 0.94 -16.75 -26.50
CA ASP A 33 0.12 -17.88 -26.11
C ASP A 33 -0.74 -17.56 -24.87
N SER A 34 -1.59 -18.51 -24.51
CA SER A 34 -2.45 -18.46 -23.32
C SER A 34 -1.67 -18.59 -22.01
N GLY A 35 -0.49 -19.21 -22.02
CA GLY A 35 0.39 -19.36 -20.86
C GLY A 35 0.94 -18.02 -20.38
N CYS A 36 1.43 -17.19 -21.31
CA CYS A 36 1.83 -15.81 -21.06
C CYS A 36 0.67 -15.00 -20.45
N GLY A 37 -0.53 -15.13 -21.03
CA GLY A 37 -1.73 -14.48 -20.51
C GLY A 37 -2.04 -14.85 -19.05
N ALA A 38 -1.88 -16.13 -18.67
CA ALA A 38 -2.07 -16.58 -17.30
C ALA A 38 -1.02 -16.02 -16.32
N VAL A 39 0.22 -15.79 -16.78
CA VAL A 39 1.26 -15.14 -15.95
C VAL A 39 0.94 -13.67 -15.73
N TYR A 40 0.60 -12.93 -16.79
CA TYR A 40 0.27 -11.50 -16.66
C TYR A 40 -1.02 -11.26 -15.88
N GLY A 41 -2.03 -12.12 -16.05
CA GLY A 41 -3.24 -12.08 -15.22
C GLY A 41 -2.94 -12.28 -13.73
N ARG A 42 -2.10 -13.27 -13.38
CA ARG A 42 -1.68 -13.48 -11.99
C ARG A 42 -0.88 -12.31 -11.43
N LEU A 43 0.01 -11.72 -12.23
CA LEU A 43 0.79 -10.56 -11.84
C LEU A 43 -0.12 -9.36 -11.53
N ARG A 44 -1.10 -9.10 -12.39
CA ARG A 44 -2.10 -8.04 -12.22
C ARG A 44 -2.94 -8.24 -10.96
N ASP A 45 -3.45 -9.45 -10.74
CA ASP A 45 -4.24 -9.79 -9.55
C ASP A 45 -3.44 -9.62 -8.25
N ALA A 46 -2.18 -10.05 -8.25
CA ALA A 46 -1.30 -9.89 -7.10
C ALA A 46 -1.02 -8.41 -6.82
N ALA A 47 -0.72 -7.62 -7.85
CA ALA A 47 -0.46 -6.19 -7.72
C ALA A 47 -1.65 -5.45 -7.10
N TYR A 48 -2.88 -5.73 -7.55
CA TYR A 48 -4.06 -5.11 -6.98
C TYR A 48 -4.27 -5.46 -5.50
N LYS A 49 -4.16 -6.75 -5.14
CA LYS A 49 -4.35 -7.21 -3.76
C LYS A 49 -3.32 -6.61 -2.80
N ILE A 50 -2.05 -6.65 -3.19
CA ILE A 50 -0.94 -6.11 -2.39
C ILE A 50 -1.10 -4.59 -2.24
N ARG A 51 -1.41 -3.88 -3.33
CA ARG A 51 -1.58 -2.42 -3.29
C ARG A 51 -2.68 -2.00 -2.34
N VAL A 52 -3.86 -2.62 -2.44
CA VAL A 52 -5.00 -2.32 -1.55
C VAL A 52 -4.62 -2.56 -0.08
N GLN A 53 -3.93 -3.65 0.22
CA GLN A 53 -3.49 -3.95 1.57
C GLN A 53 -2.47 -2.91 2.09
N ALA A 54 -1.50 -2.50 1.26
CA ALA A 54 -0.50 -1.49 1.65
C ALA A 54 -1.11 -0.09 1.82
N GLU A 55 -2.07 0.29 0.97
CA GLU A 55 -2.84 1.54 1.10
C GLU A 55 -3.66 1.56 2.39
N GLN A 56 -4.28 0.44 2.75
CA GLN A 56 -5.03 0.30 4.01
C GLN A 56 -4.13 0.47 5.23
N GLU A 57 -2.93 -0.13 5.23
CA GLU A 57 -1.98 0.01 6.33
C GLU A 57 -1.50 1.46 6.51
N LEU A 58 -1.23 2.17 5.40
CA LEU A 58 -0.89 3.60 5.46
C LEU A 58 -2.01 4.43 6.08
N LEU A 59 -3.27 4.17 5.71
CA LEU A 59 -4.43 4.86 6.28
C LEU A 59 -4.61 4.57 7.77
N LEU A 60 -4.28 3.36 8.24
CA LEU A 60 -4.30 3.03 9.67
C LEU A 60 -3.22 3.82 10.43
N HIS A 61 -1.99 3.90 9.91
CA HIS A 61 -0.94 4.70 10.53
C HIS A 61 -1.30 6.20 10.61
N GLU A 62 -1.97 6.75 9.59
CA GLU A 62 -2.44 8.15 9.59
C GLU A 62 -3.53 8.38 10.65
N LYS A 63 -4.45 7.42 10.84
CA LYS A 63 -5.50 7.50 11.87
C LYS A 63 -4.93 7.38 13.28
N ASP A 64 -4.03 6.43 13.51
CA ASP A 64 -3.37 6.24 14.81
C ASP A 64 -2.55 7.48 15.20
N SER A 65 -1.95 8.15 14.22
CA SER A 65 -1.25 9.43 14.44
C SER A 65 -2.20 10.56 14.84
N ALA A 66 -3.43 10.59 14.30
CA ALA A 66 -4.42 11.62 14.60
C ALA A 66 -5.09 11.44 15.97
N ASP A 67 -5.36 10.21 16.40
CA ASP A 67 -5.98 9.92 17.70
C ASP A 67 -5.01 10.14 18.88
N GLY A 68 -3.70 10.00 18.66
CA GLY A 68 -2.66 10.26 19.67
C GLY A 68 -2.59 11.71 20.15
N ASP A 69 -2.88 12.68 19.29
CA ASP A 69 -2.84 14.11 19.62
C ASP A 69 -4.06 14.58 20.45
N VAL A 70 -5.20 13.90 20.30
CA VAL A 70 -6.44 14.22 21.04
C VAL A 70 -6.31 13.83 22.53
N ILE A 71 -5.61 12.73 22.82
CA ILE A 71 -5.41 12.24 24.20
C ILE A 71 -4.46 13.16 24.99
N GLN A 72 -3.47 13.78 24.34
CA GLN A 72 -2.54 14.72 24.98
C GLN A 72 -3.24 16.01 25.44
N HIS A 73 -4.24 16.49 24.70
CA HIS A 73 -4.96 17.73 25.03
C HIS A 73 -5.95 17.57 26.18
N LYS A 74 -6.64 16.42 26.31
CA LYS A 74 -7.57 16.19 27.42
C LYS A 74 -6.91 15.99 28.79
N LYS A 75 -5.61 15.67 28.85
CA LYS A 75 -4.91 15.43 30.14
C LYS A 75 -4.44 16.69 30.85
N LYS A 76 -4.42 17.85 30.18
CA LYS A 76 -4.06 19.14 30.78
C LYS A 76 -5.25 19.91 31.36
N GLU A 77 -6.47 19.60 30.93
CA GLU A 77 -7.68 20.33 31.34
C GLU A 77 -8.36 19.75 32.59
N ASN A 78 -7.95 18.57 33.05
CA ASN A 78 -8.59 17.87 34.18
C ASN A 78 -7.62 17.55 35.33
N ARG A 79 -6.81 18.54 35.73
CA ARG A 79 -6.07 18.50 37.01
C ARG A 79 -6.78 19.44 38.00
N PRO A 80 -7.41 18.94 39.08
CA PRO A 80 -7.82 19.78 40.20
C PRO A 80 -6.62 20.39 40.93
#